data_AF-A0A953RRX4-F1
#
_entry.id   AF-A0A953RRX4-F1
#
_cell.length_a   1.000
_cell.length_b   1.000
_cell.length_c   1.000
_cell.angle_alpha   90.00
_cell.angle_beta   90.00
_cell.angle_gamma   90.00
#
_symmetry.space_group_name_H-M   'P 1'
#
loop_
_entity.id
_entity.type
_entity.pdbx_description
1 polymer ?
#
loop_
_entity_poly.entity_id
_entity_poly.type
_entity_poly.pdbx_seq_one_letter_code
_entity_poly.pdbx_strand_id
1 'polypeptide(L)'
;MLPDVQHLMELQQADREILRLNQEIAALPKRVAAIEEKLAGTKAGLEQARAAVKADEATKRKYESAIQDSQQKISKYRDQSLAVKTNEQYKALLHEIQFAEQDIKSNEDKILELMLNADARDKDVRAAELELKAEMAEIEKEKAAARERTAEDEKLLAEWNAKRDQARAGDGAVSATASVLAVMMVDISAAPAPNSWLSSGRIACGE
;
A
#
# COMPACT_ATOMS: atom_id res chain seq x y z
N MET A 1 4.54 -16.02 55.20
CA MET A 1 4.25 -14.87 54.31
C MET A 1 2.95 -14.25 54.77
N LEU A 2 2.88 -12.92 54.89
CA LEU A 2 1.65 -12.21 55.23
C LEU A 2 0.63 -12.40 54.07
N PRO A 3 -0.61 -12.84 54.33
CA PRO A 3 -1.63 -13.10 53.31
C PRO A 3 -1.82 -11.93 52.33
N ASP A 4 -1.73 -10.70 52.84
CA ASP A 4 -1.91 -9.46 52.08
C ASP A 4 -0.85 -9.28 50.97
N VAL A 5 0.39 -9.72 51.19
CA VAL A 5 1.47 -9.60 50.19
C VAL A 5 1.25 -10.58 49.04
N GLN A 6 0.78 -11.79 49.35
CA GLN A 6 0.45 -12.80 48.34
C GLN A 6 -0.69 -12.30 47.44
N HIS A 7 -1.69 -11.66 48.04
CA HIS A 7 -2.85 -11.12 47.36
C HIS A 7 -2.49 -9.95 46.41
N LEU A 8 -1.65 -9.02 46.88
CA LEU A 8 -1.15 -7.93 46.05
C LEU A 8 -0.30 -8.42 44.88
N MET A 9 0.45 -9.51 45.05
CA MET A 9 1.22 -10.13 43.95
C MET A 9 0.30 -10.75 42.88
N GLU A 10 -0.79 -11.40 43.29
CA GLU A 10 -1.79 -11.96 42.36
C GLU A 10 -2.52 -10.86 41.57
N LEU A 11 -2.87 -9.76 42.25
CA LEU A 11 -3.46 -8.58 41.60
C LEU A 11 -2.51 -7.95 40.59
N GLN A 12 -1.25 -7.75 40.97
CA GLN A 12 -0.23 -7.19 40.08
C GLN A 12 0.03 -8.09 38.87
N GLN A 13 0.00 -9.42 39.05
CA GLN A 13 0.15 -10.36 37.95
C GLN A 13 -1.03 -10.27 36.98
N ALA A 14 -2.27 -10.20 37.48
CA ALA A 14 -3.46 -10.05 36.66
C ALA A 14 -3.44 -8.72 35.86
N ASP A 15 -3.08 -7.61 36.49
CA ASP A 15 -2.99 -6.31 35.82
C ASP A 15 -1.91 -6.29 34.72
N ARG A 16 -0.75 -6.94 34.95
CA ARG A 16 0.31 -7.08 33.92
C ARG A 16 -0.16 -7.88 32.72
N GLU A 17 -0.84 -9.01 32.93
CA GLU A 17 -1.34 -9.83 31.82
C GLU A 17 -2.47 -9.14 31.06
N ILE A 18 -3.37 -8.43 31.75
CA ILE A 18 -4.42 -7.62 31.11
C ILE A 18 -3.78 -6.51 30.25
N LEU A 19 -2.74 -5.83 30.75
CA LEU A 19 -2.04 -4.79 29.99
C LEU A 19 -1.36 -5.39 28.75
N ARG A 20 -0.68 -6.54 28.89
CA ARG A 20 -0.04 -7.25 27.76
C ARG A 20 -1.05 -7.63 26.68
N LEU A 21 -2.16 -8.26 27.06
CA LEU A 21 -3.21 -8.69 26.13
C LEU A 21 -3.88 -7.50 25.43
N ASN A 22 -4.16 -6.40 26.15
CA ASN A 22 -4.69 -5.19 25.53
C ASN A 22 -3.74 -4.58 24.50
N GLN A 23 -2.43 -4.60 24.78
CA GLN A 23 -1.42 -4.12 23.82
C GLN A 23 -1.35 -5.02 22.58
N GLU A 24 -1.44 -6.34 22.74
CA GLU A 24 -1.46 -7.31 21.63
C GLU A 24 -2.70 -7.12 20.75
N ILE A 25 -3.89 -7.01 21.35
CA ILE A 25 -5.15 -6.72 20.65
C ILE A 25 -5.05 -5.39 19.89
N ALA A 26 -4.50 -4.34 20.50
CA ALA A 26 -4.37 -3.03 19.87
C ALA A 26 -3.32 -2.98 18.74
N ALA A 27 -2.34 -3.88 18.73
CA ALA A 27 -1.30 -3.95 17.71
C ALA A 27 -1.77 -4.63 16.41
N LEU A 28 -2.72 -5.57 16.49
CA LEU A 28 -3.19 -6.35 15.34
C LEU A 28 -3.87 -5.49 14.26
N PRO A 29 -4.82 -4.57 14.56
CA PRO A 29 -5.42 -3.68 13.56
C PRO A 29 -4.39 -2.83 12.83
N LYS A 30 -3.33 -2.38 13.52
CA LYS A 30 -2.26 -1.57 12.91
C LYS A 30 -1.46 -2.37 11.89
N ARG A 31 -1.19 -3.65 12.18
CA ARG A 31 -0.52 -4.56 11.23
C ARG A 31 -1.39 -4.78 9.99
N VAL A 32 -2.68 -5.06 10.17
CA VAL A 32 -3.62 -5.23 9.06
C VAL A 32 -3.71 -3.97 8.19
N ALA A 33 -3.79 -2.78 8.80
CA ALA A 33 -3.85 -1.52 8.06
C ALA A 33 -2.57 -1.26 7.22
N ALA A 34 -1.38 -1.49 7.79
CA ALA A 34 -0.12 -1.34 7.06
C ALA A 34 0.00 -2.29 5.85
N ILE A 35 -0.61 -3.46 5.96
CA ILE A 35 -0.66 -4.47 4.92
C ILE A 35 -1.66 -4.08 3.82
N GLU A 36 -2.84 -3.57 4.20
CA GLU A 36 -3.83 -3.06 3.25
C GLU A 36 -3.30 -1.85 2.47
N GLU A 37 -2.48 -1.00 3.09
CA GLU A 37 -1.81 0.12 2.43
C GLU A 37 -0.84 -0.36 1.34
N LYS A 38 -0.02 -1.38 1.62
CA LYS A 38 0.86 -1.99 0.61
C LYS A 38 0.08 -2.53 -0.58
N LEU A 39 -1.03 -3.23 -0.31
CA LEU A 39 -1.92 -3.76 -1.34
C LEU A 39 -2.61 -2.66 -2.16
N ALA A 40 -2.92 -1.51 -1.55
CA ALA A 40 -3.40 -0.36 -2.30
C ALA A 40 -2.34 0.14 -3.30
N GLY A 41 -1.07 0.13 -2.90
CA GLY A 41 0.07 0.45 -3.76
C GLY A 41 0.21 -0.52 -4.95
N THR A 42 0.17 -1.82 -4.72
CA THR A 42 0.28 -2.82 -5.79
C THR A 42 -0.92 -2.81 -6.74
N LYS A 43 -2.13 -2.58 -6.22
CA LYS A 43 -3.31 -2.31 -7.06
C LYS A 43 -3.13 -1.09 -7.95
N ALA A 44 -2.60 0.00 -7.40
CA ALA A 44 -2.34 1.20 -8.19
C ALA A 44 -1.30 0.94 -9.30
N GLY A 45 -0.26 0.15 -9.01
CA GLY A 45 0.72 -0.29 -10.00
C GLY A 45 0.10 -1.12 -11.14
N LEU A 46 -0.77 -2.08 -10.82
CA LEU A 46 -1.50 -2.87 -11.82
C LEU A 46 -2.39 -1.99 -12.70
N GLU A 47 -3.13 -1.06 -12.09
CA GLU A 47 -3.99 -0.15 -12.85
C GLU A 47 -3.18 0.79 -13.75
N GLN A 48 -2.00 1.23 -13.32
CA GLN A 48 -1.08 2.01 -14.15
C GLN A 48 -0.56 1.19 -15.34
N ALA A 49 -0.18 -0.08 -15.14
CA ALA A 49 0.26 -0.97 -16.22
C ALA A 49 -0.85 -1.21 -17.24
N ARG A 50 -2.08 -1.46 -16.78
CA ARG A 50 -3.27 -1.61 -17.65
C ARG A 50 -3.62 -0.32 -18.39
N ALA A 51 -3.46 0.83 -17.75
CA ALA A 51 -3.69 2.12 -18.37
C ALA A 51 -2.67 2.37 -19.50
N ALA A 52 -1.41 1.97 -19.33
CA ALA A 52 -0.40 2.05 -20.38
C ALA A 52 -0.77 1.22 -21.61
N VAL A 53 -1.20 -0.04 -21.44
CA VAL A 53 -1.69 -0.88 -22.55
C VAL A 53 -2.83 -0.20 -23.30
N LYS A 54 -3.84 0.31 -22.58
CA LYS A 54 -4.98 1.02 -23.20
C LYS A 54 -4.55 2.29 -23.93
N ALA A 55 -3.56 3.02 -23.41
CA ALA A 55 -3.04 4.21 -24.06
C ALA A 55 -2.29 3.87 -25.36
N ASP A 56 -1.52 2.78 -25.37
CA ASP A 56 -0.82 2.28 -26.55
C ASP A 56 -1.82 1.83 -27.62
N GLU A 57 -2.88 1.10 -27.25
CA GLU A 57 -3.98 0.72 -28.15
C GLU A 57 -4.71 1.94 -28.74
N ALA A 58 -5.01 2.95 -27.92
CA ALA A 58 -5.64 4.18 -28.38
C ALA A 58 -4.74 4.94 -29.35
N THR A 59 -3.43 4.95 -29.10
CA THR A 59 -2.43 5.59 -29.96
C THR A 59 -2.30 4.85 -31.29
N LYS A 60 -2.28 3.50 -31.28
CA LYS A 60 -2.33 2.67 -32.50
C LYS A 60 -3.55 3.01 -33.36
N ARG A 61 -4.75 3.10 -32.78
CA ARG A 61 -5.97 3.47 -33.51
C ARG A 61 -5.90 4.87 -34.14
N LYS A 62 -5.24 5.82 -33.47
CA LYS A 62 -5.02 7.17 -34.02
C LYS A 62 -4.13 7.12 -35.26
N TYR A 63 -3.04 6.35 -35.23
CA TYR A 63 -2.17 6.18 -36.39
C TYR A 63 -2.87 5.45 -37.53
N GLU A 64 -3.68 4.42 -37.24
CA GLU A 64 -4.50 3.73 -38.24
C GLU A 64 -5.47 4.69 -38.94
N SER A 65 -6.14 5.57 -38.19
CA SER A 65 -7.02 6.60 -38.76
C SER A 65 -6.23 7.60 -39.62
N ALA A 66 -5.05 8.05 -39.16
CA ALA A 66 -4.22 8.98 -39.92
C ALA A 66 -3.69 8.38 -41.23
N ILE A 67 -3.41 7.07 -41.25
CA ILE A 67 -3.07 6.32 -42.46
C ILE A 67 -4.26 6.32 -43.43
N GLN A 68 -5.47 6.03 -42.96
CA GLN A 68 -6.68 6.05 -43.80
C GLN A 68 -6.92 7.43 -44.41
N ASP A 69 -6.80 8.50 -43.63
CA ASP A 69 -6.95 9.87 -44.12
C ASP A 69 -5.90 10.21 -45.19
N SER A 70 -4.65 9.76 -45.00
CA SER A 70 -3.56 9.97 -45.97
C SER A 70 -3.79 9.18 -47.26
N GLN A 71 -4.28 7.95 -47.17
CA GLN A 71 -4.67 7.14 -48.33
C GLN A 71 -5.79 7.82 -49.15
N GLN A 72 -6.78 8.41 -48.48
CA GLN A 72 -7.84 9.17 -49.14
C GLN A 72 -7.29 10.43 -49.84
N LYS A 73 -6.36 11.16 -49.21
CA LYS A 73 -5.68 12.30 -49.84
C LYS A 73 -4.92 11.88 -51.09
N ILE A 74 -4.16 10.78 -51.03
CA ILE A 74 -3.43 10.23 -52.18
C ILE A 74 -4.41 9.92 -53.32
N SER A 75 -5.55 9.27 -53.04
CA SER A 75 -6.56 9.00 -54.07
C SER A 75 -7.04 10.29 -54.74
N LYS A 76 -7.40 11.30 -53.95
CA LYS A 76 -7.86 12.61 -54.45
C LYS A 76 -6.79 13.31 -55.29
N TYR A 77 -5.54 13.32 -54.85
CA TYR A 77 -4.44 13.95 -55.60
C TYR A 77 -4.14 13.20 -56.89
N ARG A 78 -4.25 11.86 -56.90
CA ARG A 78 -4.13 11.07 -58.13
C ARG A 78 -5.23 11.43 -59.13
N ASP A 79 -6.48 11.53 -58.69
CA ASP A 79 -7.60 11.94 -59.55
C ASP A 79 -7.40 13.37 -60.10
N GLN A 80 -6.97 14.31 -59.24
CA GLN A 80 -6.67 15.68 -59.65
C GLN A 80 -5.50 15.74 -60.65
N SER A 81 -4.49 14.88 -60.49
CA SER A 81 -3.31 14.86 -61.36
C SER A 81 -3.66 14.49 -62.81
N LEU A 82 -4.76 13.75 -63.01
CA LEU A 82 -5.29 13.41 -64.33
C LEU A 82 -6.07 14.58 -64.97
N ALA A 83 -6.54 15.54 -64.18
CA ALA A 83 -7.37 16.66 -64.64
C ALA A 83 -6.57 17.96 -64.90
N VAL A 84 -5.39 18.11 -64.29
CA VAL A 84 -4.55 19.32 -64.45
C VAL A 84 -3.90 19.39 -65.83
N LYS A 85 -3.82 20.60 -66.38
CA LYS A 85 -3.32 20.83 -67.76
C LYS A 85 -1.90 21.40 -67.80
N THR A 86 -1.37 21.84 -66.67
CA THR A 86 -0.03 22.44 -66.59
C THR A 86 0.96 21.48 -65.93
N ASN A 87 2.19 21.46 -66.43
CA ASN A 87 3.26 20.61 -65.90
C ASN A 87 3.62 20.97 -64.44
N GLU A 88 3.54 22.26 -64.10
CA GLU A 88 3.81 22.76 -62.75
C GLU A 88 2.79 22.23 -61.73
N GLN A 89 1.49 22.30 -62.03
CA GLN A 89 0.45 21.74 -61.16
C GLN A 89 0.58 20.22 -61.01
N TYR A 90 0.93 19.51 -62.09
CA TYR A 90 1.16 18.07 -62.04
C TYR A 90 2.33 17.71 -61.12
N LYS A 91 3.45 18.42 -61.22
CA LYS A 91 4.62 18.23 -60.33
C LYS A 91 4.28 18.52 -58.87
N ALA A 92 3.52 19.57 -58.60
CA ALA A 92 3.08 19.89 -57.25
C ALA A 92 2.23 18.76 -56.65
N LEU A 93 1.26 18.22 -57.40
CA LEU A 93 0.43 17.10 -56.95
C LEU A 93 1.25 15.82 -56.71
N LEU A 94 2.25 15.54 -57.55
CA LEU A 94 3.16 14.41 -57.30
C LEU A 94 3.96 14.57 -56.00
N HIS A 95 4.40 15.79 -55.68
CA HIS A 95 5.09 16.07 -54.43
C HIS A 95 4.17 15.87 -53.21
N GLU A 96 2.92 16.33 -53.29
CA GLU A 96 1.91 16.10 -52.24
C GLU A 96 1.60 14.60 -52.04
N ILE A 97 1.55 13.82 -53.12
CA ILE A 97 1.40 12.36 -53.04
C ILE A 97 2.61 11.73 -52.32
N GLN A 98 3.83 12.11 -52.70
CA GLN A 98 5.05 11.59 -52.05
C GLN A 98 5.09 11.94 -50.56
N PHE A 99 4.69 13.16 -50.20
CA PHE A 99 4.59 13.58 -48.81
C PHE A 99 3.59 12.71 -48.02
N ALA A 100 2.39 12.51 -48.56
CA ALA A 100 1.38 11.66 -47.93
C ALA A 100 1.82 10.17 -47.85
N GLU A 101 2.55 9.66 -48.84
CA GLU A 101 3.13 8.30 -48.81
C GLU A 101 4.21 8.17 -47.72
N GLN A 102 4.99 9.23 -47.47
CA GLN A 102 5.97 9.25 -46.39
C GLN A 102 5.32 9.34 -45.01
N ASP A 103 4.24 10.10 -44.87
CA ASP A 103 3.43 10.15 -43.64
C ASP A 103 2.84 8.78 -43.29
N ILE A 104 2.34 8.03 -44.29
CA ILE A 104 1.86 6.66 -44.09
C ILE A 104 2.97 5.78 -43.53
N LYS A 105 4.15 5.76 -44.18
CA LYS A 105 5.29 4.96 -43.72
C LYS A 105 5.69 5.30 -42.29
N SER A 106 5.77 6.59 -41.95
CA SER A 106 6.12 7.02 -40.59
C SER A 106 5.09 6.56 -39.55
N ASN A 107 3.80 6.55 -39.89
CA ASN A 107 2.76 6.04 -39.00
C ASN A 107 2.78 4.52 -38.88
N GLU A 108 3.08 3.79 -39.97
CA GLU A 108 3.28 2.34 -39.96
C GLU A 108 4.46 1.94 -39.05
N ASP A 109 5.60 2.65 -39.16
CA ASP A 109 6.76 2.44 -38.30
C ASP A 109 6.41 2.62 -36.81
N LYS A 110 5.66 3.68 -36.47
CA LYS A 110 5.19 3.92 -35.09
C LYS A 110 4.23 2.83 -34.61
N ILE A 111 3.38 2.29 -35.47
CA ILE A 111 2.50 1.17 -35.12
C ILE A 111 3.33 -0.08 -34.82
N LEU A 112 4.36 -0.36 -35.62
CA LEU A 112 5.27 -1.49 -35.39
C LEU A 112 6.01 -1.34 -34.06
N GLU A 113 6.50 -0.15 -33.72
CA GLU A 113 7.12 0.12 -32.42
C GLU A 113 6.17 -0.15 -31.25
N LEU A 114 4.91 0.29 -31.35
CA LEU A 114 3.88 0.00 -30.34
C LEU A 114 3.62 -1.50 -30.21
N MET A 115 3.58 -2.23 -31.33
CA MET A 115 3.37 -3.69 -31.33
C MET A 115 4.56 -4.45 -30.71
N LEU A 116 5.79 -4.00 -30.96
CA LEU A 116 6.98 -4.58 -30.33
C LEU A 116 6.98 -4.38 -28.81
N ASN A 117 6.49 -3.23 -28.35
CA ASN A 117 6.39 -2.93 -26.92
C ASN A 117 5.19 -3.62 -26.25
N ALA A 118 4.16 -4.02 -26.99
CA ALA A 118 2.96 -4.65 -26.45
C ALA A 118 3.27 -5.93 -25.66
N ASP A 119 4.16 -6.79 -26.18
CA ASP A 119 4.57 -8.02 -25.48
C ASP A 119 5.26 -7.72 -24.13
N ALA A 120 6.02 -6.62 -24.05
CA ALA A 120 6.63 -6.19 -22.80
C ALA A 120 5.57 -5.67 -21.82
N ARG A 121 4.64 -4.84 -22.29
CA ARG A 121 3.52 -4.33 -21.48
C ARG A 121 2.63 -5.45 -20.95
N ASP A 122 2.33 -6.46 -21.76
CA ASP A 122 1.54 -7.61 -21.34
C ASP A 122 2.26 -8.45 -20.27
N LYS A 123 3.59 -8.57 -20.35
CA LYS A 123 4.39 -9.20 -19.30
C LYS A 123 4.35 -8.39 -18.01
N ASP A 124 4.46 -7.07 -18.08
CA ASP A 124 4.37 -6.18 -16.91
C ASP A 124 3.01 -6.32 -16.22
N VAL A 125 1.91 -6.32 -17.00
CA VAL A 125 0.55 -6.52 -16.47
C VAL A 125 0.43 -7.89 -15.80
N ARG A 126 0.88 -8.97 -16.46
CA ARG A 126 0.81 -10.32 -15.88
C ARG A 126 1.65 -10.46 -14.61
N ALA A 127 2.83 -9.85 -14.58
CA ALA A 127 3.68 -9.84 -13.38
C ALA A 127 2.97 -9.12 -12.23
N ALA A 128 2.41 -7.94 -12.48
CA ALA A 128 1.66 -7.18 -11.49
C ALA A 128 0.38 -7.92 -11.02
N GLU A 129 -0.31 -8.64 -11.89
CA GLU A 129 -1.46 -9.47 -11.52
C GLU A 129 -1.07 -10.65 -10.61
N LEU A 130 0.07 -11.30 -10.91
CA LEU A 130 0.58 -12.39 -10.09
C LEU A 130 1.04 -11.90 -8.71
N GLU A 131 1.74 -10.77 -8.67
CA GLU A 131 2.17 -10.12 -7.43
C GLU A 131 0.95 -9.75 -6.57
N LEU A 132 -0.03 -9.05 -7.15
CA LEU A 132 -1.26 -8.68 -6.44
C LEU A 132 -2.01 -9.91 -5.92
N LYS A 133 -2.09 -10.99 -6.69
CA LYS A 133 -2.76 -12.23 -6.27
C LYS A 133 -2.02 -12.91 -5.11
N ALA A 134 -0.69 -12.94 -5.16
CA ALA A 134 0.13 -13.50 -4.08
C ALA A 134 -0.02 -12.68 -2.80
N GLU A 135 0.05 -11.35 -2.91
CA GLU A 135 -0.19 -10.45 -1.78
C GLU A 135 -1.59 -10.63 -1.21
N MET A 136 -2.64 -10.63 -2.04
CA MET A 136 -4.01 -10.85 -1.57
C MET A 136 -4.16 -12.16 -0.77
N ALA A 137 -3.52 -13.23 -1.20
CA ALA A 137 -3.57 -14.51 -0.49
C ALA A 137 -2.89 -14.46 0.88
N GLU A 138 -1.70 -13.85 0.97
CA GLU A 138 -1.01 -13.66 2.26
C GLU A 138 -1.80 -12.73 3.19
N ILE A 139 -2.43 -11.70 2.66
CA ILE A 139 -3.23 -10.75 3.45
C ILE A 139 -4.45 -11.42 4.05
N GLU A 140 -5.18 -12.22 3.28
CA GLU A 140 -6.33 -12.96 3.81
C GLU A 140 -5.91 -13.97 4.89
N LYS A 141 -4.76 -14.63 4.71
CA LYS A 141 -4.19 -15.53 5.72
C LYS A 141 -3.80 -14.78 7.00
N GLU A 142 -3.12 -13.64 6.87
CA GLU A 142 -2.73 -12.81 8.02
C GLU A 142 -3.94 -12.22 8.74
N LYS A 143 -4.98 -11.79 8.00
CA LYS A 143 -6.24 -11.33 8.58
C LYS A 143 -6.96 -12.43 9.32
N ALA A 144 -7.01 -13.65 8.78
CA ALA A 144 -7.60 -14.79 9.45
C ALA A 144 -6.86 -15.12 10.75
N ALA A 145 -5.52 -15.21 10.70
CA ALA A 145 -4.69 -15.46 11.88
C ALA A 145 -4.79 -14.33 12.92
N ALA A 146 -4.91 -13.07 12.48
CA ALA A 146 -5.11 -11.94 13.38
C ALA A 146 -6.46 -12.03 14.09
N ARG A 147 -7.54 -12.37 13.39
CA ARG A 147 -8.88 -12.53 13.99
C ARG A 147 -8.91 -13.68 14.99
N GLU A 148 -8.29 -14.80 14.66
CA GLU A 148 -8.19 -15.95 15.57
C GLU A 148 -7.46 -15.58 16.86
N ARG A 149 -6.28 -14.95 16.74
CA ARG A 149 -5.52 -14.47 17.91
C ARG A 149 -6.28 -13.44 18.72
N THR A 150 -6.95 -12.46 18.10
CA THR A 150 -7.77 -11.49 18.84
C THR A 150 -8.87 -12.20 19.64
N ALA A 151 -9.53 -13.19 19.06
CA ALA A 151 -10.58 -13.94 19.77
C ALA A 151 -10.02 -14.78 20.94
N GLU A 152 -8.80 -15.32 20.81
CA GLU A 152 -8.11 -16.01 21.91
C GLU A 152 -7.68 -15.03 23.01
N ASP A 153 -7.08 -13.90 22.63
CA ASP A 153 -6.64 -12.86 23.56
C ASP A 153 -7.82 -12.24 24.32
N GLU A 154 -8.96 -12.04 23.66
CA GLU A 154 -10.20 -11.56 24.30
C GLU A 154 -10.75 -12.55 25.33
N LYS A 155 -10.69 -13.86 25.04
CA LYS A 155 -11.08 -14.91 26.02
C LYS A 155 -10.15 -14.90 27.23
N LEU A 156 -8.84 -14.89 26.99
CA LEU A 156 -7.84 -14.82 28.06
C LEU A 156 -7.99 -13.53 28.89
N LEU A 157 -8.28 -12.41 28.23
CA LEU A 157 -8.51 -11.14 28.88
C LEU A 157 -9.77 -11.20 29.77
N ALA A 158 -10.84 -11.86 29.35
CA ALA A 158 -12.01 -12.09 30.18
C ALA A 158 -11.68 -12.95 31.42
N GLU A 159 -10.89 -14.01 31.26
CA GLU A 159 -10.44 -14.85 32.37
C GLU A 159 -9.56 -14.08 33.37
N TRP A 160 -8.62 -13.27 32.89
CA TRP A 160 -7.75 -12.46 33.74
C TRP A 160 -8.51 -11.33 34.44
N ASN A 161 -9.49 -10.71 33.79
CA ASN A 161 -10.39 -9.75 34.45
C ASN A 161 -11.19 -10.43 35.56
N ALA A 162 -11.74 -11.63 35.32
CA ALA A 162 -12.46 -12.38 36.34
C ALA A 162 -11.56 -12.74 37.54
N LYS A 163 -10.29 -13.15 37.30
CA LYS A 163 -9.30 -13.40 38.36
C LYS A 163 -8.99 -12.13 39.16
N ARG A 164 -8.82 -10.99 38.47
CA ARG A 164 -8.59 -9.68 39.11
C ARG A 164 -9.78 -9.28 39.99
N ASP A 165 -11.00 -9.49 39.52
CA ASP A 165 -12.21 -9.12 40.25
C ASP A 165 -12.45 -10.06 41.45
N GLN A 166 -12.13 -11.35 41.33
CA GLN A 166 -12.12 -12.30 42.45
C GLN A 166 -11.07 -11.93 43.50
N ALA A 167 -9.88 -11.53 43.08
CA ALA A 167 -8.87 -11.02 44.00
C ALA A 167 -9.42 -9.79 44.74
N ARG A 168 -9.91 -8.77 44.02
CA ARG A 168 -10.50 -7.55 44.62
C ARG A 168 -11.67 -7.82 45.58
N ALA A 169 -12.48 -8.85 45.34
CA ALA A 169 -13.60 -9.22 46.20
C ALA A 169 -13.19 -9.93 47.51
N GLY A 170 -12.00 -10.55 47.55
CA GLY A 170 -11.44 -11.13 48.77
C GLY A 170 -11.03 -10.09 49.82
N ASP A 171 -10.71 -8.86 49.37
CA ASP A 171 -10.24 -7.75 50.20
C ASP A 171 -11.34 -6.69 50.43
N GLY A 172 -12.33 -7.03 51.27
CA GLY A 172 -13.30 -6.05 51.77
C GLY A 172 -12.70 -4.97 52.70
N ALA A 173 -11.41 -5.05 53.05
CA ALA A 173 -10.78 -4.20 54.07
C ALA A 173 -9.58 -3.35 53.59
N VAL A 174 -8.98 -3.63 52.42
CA VAL A 174 -7.72 -2.98 51.97
C VAL A 174 -7.91 -2.09 50.71
N SER A 175 -9.11 -2.09 50.11
CA SER A 175 -9.34 -1.57 48.76
C SER A 175 -9.09 -0.06 48.54
N ALA A 176 -9.15 0.76 49.60
CA ALA A 176 -9.06 2.21 49.48
C ALA A 176 -7.61 2.76 49.37
N THR A 177 -6.61 2.10 49.96
CA THR A 177 -5.21 2.59 49.98
C THR A 177 -4.31 1.87 48.97
N ALA A 178 -4.57 0.59 48.67
CA ALA A 178 -3.76 -0.18 47.72
C ALA A 178 -4.01 0.18 46.24
N SER A 179 -5.23 0.61 45.89
CA SER A 179 -5.56 1.03 44.51
C SER A 179 -4.72 2.22 44.04
N VAL A 180 -4.38 3.15 44.94
CA VAL A 180 -3.59 4.35 44.58
C VAL A 180 -2.12 3.98 44.30
N LEU A 181 -1.55 3.04 45.06
CA LEU A 181 -0.15 2.61 44.88
C LEU A 181 0.02 1.68 43.67
N ALA A 182 -0.96 0.82 43.39
CA ALA A 182 -0.95 -0.06 42.21
C ALA A 182 -1.06 0.73 40.90
N VAL A 183 -1.91 1.75 40.85
CA VAL A 183 -1.99 2.69 39.70
C VAL A 183 -0.66 3.43 39.53
N MET A 184 -0.06 3.95 40.61
CA MET A 184 1.23 4.65 40.54
C MET A 184 2.41 3.76 40.07
N MET A 185 2.42 2.45 40.39
CA MET A 185 3.49 1.55 39.97
C MET A 185 3.37 1.06 38.52
N VAL A 186 2.16 0.98 37.95
CA VAL A 186 1.98 0.60 36.54
C VAL A 186 2.49 1.71 35.61
N ASP A 187 2.25 2.98 35.95
CA ASP A 187 2.70 4.15 35.18
C ASP A 187 4.23 4.30 35.14
N ILE A 188 4.95 3.89 36.20
CA ILE A 188 6.43 3.99 36.24
C ILE A 188 7.10 3.02 35.25
N SER A 189 6.47 1.90 34.89
CA SER A 189 7.07 0.94 33.94
C SER A 189 6.87 1.31 32.47
N ALA A 190 6.00 2.30 32.17
CA ALA A 190 5.70 2.76 30.82
C ALA A 190 6.54 3.99 30.39
N ALA A 191 7.40 4.53 31.27
CA ALA A 191 8.27 5.66 30.94
C ALA A 191 9.53 5.18 30.18
N PRO A 192 9.84 5.70 28.97
CA PRO A 192 11.10 5.41 28.32
C PRO A 192 12.26 5.96 29.18
N ALA A 193 13.25 5.12 29.46
CA ALA A 193 14.42 5.49 30.25
C ALA A 193 15.09 6.75 29.68
N PRO A 194 15.34 7.81 30.48
CA PRO A 194 16.13 8.94 30.02
C PRO A 194 17.58 8.49 29.85
N ASN A 195 18.01 8.47 28.60
CA ASN A 195 19.36 8.12 28.21
C ASN A 195 20.31 9.29 28.55
N SER A 196 21.40 8.97 29.26
CA SER A 196 22.58 9.83 29.54
C SER A 196 22.40 11.01 30.50
N TRP A 197 23.52 11.52 31.04
CA TRP A 197 23.69 12.61 32.02
C TRP A 197 23.81 12.25 33.53
N LEU A 198 24.63 11.25 33.86
CA LEU A 198 25.36 11.26 35.15
C LEU A 198 26.82 10.83 34.95
N SER A 199 27.61 11.68 34.28
CA SER A 199 29.08 11.63 34.38
C SER A 199 29.73 12.93 33.89
N SER A 200 29.47 14.06 34.57
CA SER A 200 30.41 15.19 34.71
C SER A 200 29.73 16.36 35.41
N GLY A 201 30.26 16.76 36.58
CA GLY A 201 29.70 17.88 37.34
C GLY A 201 30.44 18.12 38.64
N ARG A 202 31.75 18.36 38.52
CA ARG A 202 32.66 18.80 39.58
C ARG A 202 32.06 20.02 40.30
N ILE A 203 31.69 19.87 41.57
CA ILE A 203 31.30 20.99 42.44
C ILE A 203 32.56 21.79 42.73
N ALA A 204 32.71 22.94 42.06
CA ALA A 204 33.69 23.95 42.40
C ALA A 204 33.08 24.89 43.45
N CYS A 205 33.81 25.04 44.56
CA CYS A 205 33.61 26.10 45.55
C CYS A 205 33.85 27.48 44.93
N GLY A 206 33.16 28.50 45.44
CA GLY A 206 33.45 29.90 45.19
C GLY A 206 32.81 30.79 46.26
N GLU A 207 33.65 31.26 47.18
CA GLU A 207 33.56 32.63 47.73
C GLU A 207 33.92 33.65 46.63
#